data_AF-A0A9P7E973-F1
#
_entry.id   AF-A0A9P7E973-F1
#
_cell.length_a   1.000
_cell.length_b   1.000
_cell.length_c   1.000
_cell.angle_alpha   90.00
_cell.angle_beta   90.00
_cell.angle_gamma   90.00
#
_symmetry.space_group_name_H-M   'P 1'
#
loop_
_entity.id
_entity.type
_entity.pdbx_description
1 polymer ?
#
loop_
_entity_poly.entity_id
_entity_poly.type
_entity_poly.pdbx_seq_one_letter_code
_entity_poly.pdbx_strand_id
1 'polypeptide(L)'
;MPSLRSTQSYDATADPRALAEEQLPEALHCTSLSTRVLCFLALGRLDLEDHWKSLQSEQAFETVRTRLCSILTSTITTAGVILAMSGVFVTTGSPVSYFDYTSPAPHCLLFISLILAMIALLTSGSSMIRWLHTDRHWIQEQLKLGGYFVLSYLLSVVTPMFFVACSLHCFVFAMLIAGFSSQNMICRVVTAVWMITYVVNIGTILMETRWKYAQSR
;
A
#
# COMPACT_ATOMS: atom_id res chain seq x y z
N MET A 1 -6.64 -57.93 -26.68
CA MET A 1 -5.35 -58.16 -25.98
C MET A 1 -5.07 -56.95 -25.10
N PRO A 2 -5.21 -57.07 -23.77
CA PRO A 2 -4.97 -55.97 -22.83
C PRO A 2 -3.48 -55.91 -22.45
N SER A 3 -2.84 -54.76 -22.65
CA SER A 3 -1.47 -54.51 -22.21
C SER A 3 -1.46 -54.11 -20.73
N LEU A 4 -0.78 -54.94 -19.93
CA LEU A 4 -0.48 -54.72 -18.52
C LEU A 4 0.42 -53.49 -18.38
N ARG A 5 -0.13 -52.39 -17.87
CA ARG A 5 0.63 -51.17 -17.55
C ARG A 5 1.23 -51.34 -16.14
N SER A 6 2.53 -51.57 -16.13
CA SER A 6 3.38 -51.69 -14.94
C SER A 6 3.20 -50.50 -13.98
N THR A 7 2.68 -50.78 -12.79
CA THR A 7 2.72 -49.91 -11.61
C THR A 7 4.15 -49.85 -11.11
N GLN A 8 4.89 -48.86 -11.60
CA GLN A 8 6.21 -48.51 -11.07
C GLN A 8 6.01 -47.80 -9.73
N SER A 9 6.10 -48.58 -8.65
CA SER A 9 6.16 -48.11 -7.27
C SER A 9 7.42 -47.26 -7.12
N TYR A 10 7.27 -45.94 -7.24
CA TYR A 10 8.30 -45.00 -6.83
C TYR A 10 8.44 -45.08 -5.32
N ASP A 11 9.58 -45.63 -4.90
CA ASP A 11 10.04 -45.72 -3.53
C ASP A 11 10.29 -44.28 -3.01
N ALA A 12 9.25 -43.68 -2.44
CA ALA A 12 9.28 -42.34 -1.88
C ALA A 12 9.81 -42.38 -0.43
N THR A 13 11.06 -42.80 -0.28
CA THR A 13 11.87 -42.51 0.92
C THR A 13 12.78 -41.31 0.66
N ALA A 14 12.23 -40.27 0.02
CA ALA A 14 12.83 -38.95 0.06
C ALA A 14 12.70 -38.47 1.51
N ASP A 15 13.81 -38.47 2.24
CA ASP A 15 13.92 -37.96 3.59
C ASP A 15 13.27 -36.55 3.65
N PRO A 16 12.13 -36.37 4.35
CA PRO A 16 11.44 -35.09 4.41
C PRO A 16 12.29 -34.01 5.09
N ARG A 17 13.42 -34.37 5.71
CA ARG A 17 14.40 -33.42 6.27
C ARG A 17 15.43 -32.92 5.25
N ALA A 18 15.50 -33.51 4.05
CA ALA A 18 16.43 -33.10 3.00
C ALA A 18 15.85 -32.02 2.05
N LEU A 19 14.57 -31.65 2.20
CA LEU A 19 14.09 -30.32 1.81
C LEU A 19 14.69 -29.31 2.81
N ALA A 20 16.01 -29.13 2.70
CA ALA A 20 16.77 -28.14 3.42
C ALA A 20 16.01 -26.81 3.34
N GLU A 21 15.76 -26.18 4.49
CA GLU A 21 15.35 -24.78 4.54
C GLU A 21 16.30 -24.01 3.62
N GLU A 22 15.78 -23.61 2.46
CA GLU A 22 16.57 -22.90 1.49
C GLU A 22 16.96 -21.57 2.14
N GLN A 23 18.22 -21.52 2.57
CA GLN A 23 18.75 -20.39 3.32
C GLN A 23 18.50 -19.12 2.50
N LEU A 24 17.99 -18.11 3.19
CA LEU A 24 17.73 -16.79 2.59
C LEU A 24 19.01 -16.33 1.88
N PRO A 25 18.95 -15.96 0.59
CA PRO A 25 20.13 -15.47 -0.13
C PRO A 25 20.87 -14.40 0.67
N GLU A 26 22.18 -14.52 0.85
CA GLU A 26 22.98 -13.55 1.64
C GLU A 26 22.81 -12.10 1.16
N ALA A 27 22.48 -11.90 -0.12
CA ALA A 27 22.14 -10.61 -0.71
C ALA A 27 20.97 -9.90 -0.01
N LEU A 28 20.10 -10.63 0.68
CA LEU A 28 18.96 -10.12 1.44
C LEU A 28 19.30 -9.77 2.89
N HIS A 29 20.43 -10.23 3.43
CA HIS A 29 20.81 -9.93 4.82
C HIS A 29 21.28 -8.47 4.99
N CYS A 30 21.81 -7.84 3.95
CA CYS A 30 22.26 -6.46 3.99
C CYS A 30 21.11 -5.49 3.62
N THR A 31 20.02 -5.51 4.41
CA THR A 31 18.90 -4.58 4.21
C THR A 31 19.31 -3.17 4.65
N SER A 32 19.40 -2.27 3.69
CA SER A 32 19.47 -0.83 3.97
C SER A 32 18.27 -0.40 4.81
N LEU A 33 18.42 0.70 5.56
CA LEU A 33 17.35 1.24 6.40
C LEU A 33 16.09 1.57 5.59
N SER A 34 16.24 1.98 4.32
CA SER A 34 15.12 2.22 3.41
C SER A 34 14.34 0.94 3.11
N THR A 35 15.02 -0.17 2.84
CA THR A 35 14.36 -1.46 2.61
C THR A 35 13.58 -1.91 3.85
N ARG A 36 14.13 -1.73 5.07
CA ARG A 36 13.42 -2.06 6.31
C ARG A 36 12.16 -1.22 6.50
N VAL A 37 12.22 0.07 6.19
CA VAL A 37 11.04 0.95 6.23
C VAL A 37 10.01 0.50 5.19
N LEU A 38 10.43 0.15 3.98
CA LEU A 38 9.53 -0.36 2.95
C LEU A 38 8.90 -1.71 3.33
N CYS A 39 9.67 -2.63 3.92
CA CYS A 39 9.15 -3.88 4.48
C CYS A 39 8.11 -3.61 5.55
N PHE A 40 8.40 -2.68 6.47
CA PHE A 40 7.46 -2.33 7.53
C PHE A 40 6.16 -1.74 6.97
N LEU A 41 6.25 -0.86 5.96
CA LEU A 41 5.08 -0.28 5.32
C LEU A 41 4.27 -1.30 4.51
N ALA A 42 4.93 -2.20 3.78
CA ALA A 42 4.27 -3.18 2.92
C ALA A 42 3.70 -4.37 3.70
N LEU A 43 4.46 -4.91 4.65
CA LEU A 43 4.20 -6.19 5.31
C LEU A 43 3.85 -6.03 6.81
N GLY A 44 4.10 -4.86 7.39
CA GLY A 44 3.96 -4.61 8.82
C GLY A 44 5.08 -5.24 9.66
N ARG A 45 6.19 -5.67 9.04
CA ARG A 45 7.35 -6.29 9.71
C ARG A 45 8.64 -5.68 9.18
N LEU A 46 9.65 -5.55 10.05
CA LEU A 46 10.94 -4.95 9.69
C LEU A 46 11.82 -5.88 8.86
N ASP A 47 11.61 -7.19 8.99
CA ASP A 47 12.40 -8.22 8.32
C ASP A 47 11.63 -8.88 7.18
N LEU A 48 12.37 -9.19 6.11
CA LEU A 48 11.88 -9.99 5.00
C LEU A 48 11.96 -11.49 5.31
N GLU A 49 12.70 -11.91 6.35
CA GLU A 49 12.87 -13.31 6.73
C GLU A 49 11.52 -14.00 7.00
N ASP A 50 10.61 -13.33 7.72
CA ASP A 50 9.26 -13.86 7.97
C ASP A 50 8.46 -14.04 6.66
N HIS A 51 8.64 -13.12 5.72
CA HIS A 51 8.01 -13.23 4.42
C HIS A 51 8.63 -14.35 3.59
N TRP A 52 9.95 -14.53 3.66
CA TRP A 52 10.64 -15.65 3.03
C TRP A 52 10.15 -17.00 3.58
N LYS A 53 10.04 -17.13 4.91
CA LYS A 53 9.44 -18.30 5.56
C LYS A 53 8.01 -18.53 5.10
N SER A 54 7.23 -17.47 4.90
CA SER A 54 5.87 -17.59 4.37
C SER A 54 5.82 -18.16 2.95
N LEU A 55 6.86 -17.96 2.13
CA LEU A 55 6.92 -18.54 0.78
C LEU A 55 7.17 -20.05 0.79
N GLN A 56 7.72 -20.60 1.88
CA GLN A 56 7.95 -22.04 2.00
C GLN A 56 6.66 -22.83 2.27
N SER A 57 5.63 -22.19 2.81
CA SER A 57 4.33 -22.81 3.09
C SER A 57 3.22 -22.20 2.25
N GLU A 58 2.49 -23.04 1.50
CA GLU A 58 1.34 -22.60 0.68
C GLU A 58 0.32 -21.81 1.51
N GLN A 59 -0.03 -22.30 2.70
CA GLN A 59 -1.00 -21.66 3.58
C GLN A 59 -0.51 -20.29 4.09
N ALA A 60 0.78 -20.18 4.42
CA ALA A 60 1.35 -18.93 4.90
C ALA A 60 1.44 -17.89 3.77
N PHE A 61 1.84 -18.33 2.57
CA PHE A 61 1.85 -17.50 1.37
C PHE A 61 0.45 -16.97 1.05
N GLU A 62 -0.57 -17.82 1.05
CA GLU A 62 -1.95 -17.42 0.81
C GLU A 62 -2.47 -16.42 1.83
N THR A 63 -2.06 -16.55 3.09
CA THR A 63 -2.40 -15.59 4.14
C THR A 63 -1.80 -14.21 3.86
N VAL A 64 -0.52 -14.15 3.46
CA VAL A 64 0.15 -12.89 3.09
C VAL A 64 -0.46 -12.30 1.82
N ARG A 65 -0.69 -13.12 0.79
CA ARG A 65 -1.32 -12.72 -0.47
C ARG A 65 -2.71 -12.13 -0.23
N THR A 66 -3.56 -12.81 0.53
CA THR A 66 -4.91 -12.32 0.88
C THR A 66 -4.84 -10.99 1.61
N ARG A 67 -3.91 -10.83 2.56
CA ARG A 67 -3.70 -9.56 3.26
C ARG A 67 -3.27 -8.43 2.33
N LEU A 68 -2.31 -8.68 1.43
CA LEU A 68 -1.84 -7.69 0.46
C LEU A 68 -2.95 -7.30 -0.53
N CYS A 69 -3.69 -8.28 -1.05
CA CYS A 69 -4.86 -8.05 -1.90
C CYS A 69 -5.93 -7.22 -1.18
N SER A 70 -6.18 -7.48 0.10
CA SER A 70 -7.09 -6.69 0.93
C SER A 70 -6.62 -5.24 1.08
N ILE A 71 -5.33 -5.02 1.38
CA ILE A 71 -4.74 -3.66 1.47
C ILE A 71 -4.89 -2.92 0.13
N LEU A 72 -4.59 -3.59 -0.99
CA LEU A 72 -4.72 -3.01 -2.33
C LEU A 72 -6.17 -2.68 -2.67
N THR A 73 -7.12 -3.55 -2.31
CA THR A 73 -8.55 -3.29 -2.51
C THR A 73 -9.01 -2.09 -1.70
N SER A 74 -8.64 -2.00 -0.42
CA SER A 74 -8.92 -0.81 0.40
C SER A 74 -8.30 0.45 -0.21
N THR A 75 -7.07 0.36 -0.72
CA THR A 75 -6.37 1.48 -1.39
C THR A 75 -7.12 1.91 -2.65
N ILE A 76 -7.58 0.97 -3.48
CA ILE A 76 -8.40 1.24 -4.68
C ILE A 76 -9.70 1.95 -4.28
N THR A 77 -10.41 1.43 -3.27
CA THR A 77 -11.67 2.03 -2.80
C THR A 77 -11.45 3.47 -2.32
N THR A 78 -10.45 3.70 -1.47
CA THR A 78 -10.14 5.04 -0.96
C THR A 78 -9.74 5.99 -2.09
N ALA A 79 -8.88 5.55 -3.00
CA ALA A 79 -8.49 6.34 -4.17
C ALA A 79 -9.70 6.70 -5.04
N GLY A 80 -10.63 5.76 -5.26
CA GLY A 80 -11.87 5.99 -5.99
C GLY A 80 -12.77 7.04 -5.34
N VAL A 81 -12.92 6.99 -4.01
CA VAL A 81 -13.68 8.01 -3.25
C VAL A 81 -13.03 9.38 -3.39
N ILE A 82 -11.72 9.48 -3.17
CA ILE A 82 -11.01 10.77 -3.30
C ILE A 82 -11.09 11.29 -4.72
N LEU A 83 -10.93 10.42 -5.73
CA LEU A 83 -11.06 10.78 -7.13
C LEU A 83 -12.44 11.39 -7.43
N ALA A 84 -13.52 10.71 -7.00
CA ALA A 84 -14.87 11.19 -7.23
C ALA A 84 -15.13 12.54 -6.56
N MET A 85 -14.71 12.68 -5.29
CA MET A 85 -14.87 13.93 -4.54
C MET A 85 -14.08 15.08 -5.18
N SER A 86 -12.79 14.88 -5.43
CA SER A 86 -11.95 15.87 -6.12
C SER A 86 -12.50 16.22 -7.50
N GLY A 87 -13.02 15.23 -8.23
CA GLY A 87 -13.65 15.43 -9.54
C GLY A 87 -14.87 16.35 -9.47
N VAL A 88 -15.74 16.16 -8.49
CA VAL A 88 -16.88 17.06 -8.25
C VAL A 88 -16.39 18.48 -7.95
N PHE A 89 -15.46 18.67 -7.02
CA PHE A 89 -14.97 20.01 -6.67
C PHE A 89 -14.16 20.70 -7.79
N VAL A 90 -13.52 19.95 -8.69
CA VAL A 90 -12.82 20.52 -9.85
C VAL A 90 -13.80 20.92 -10.95
N THR A 91 -14.87 20.15 -11.15
CA THR A 91 -15.81 20.35 -12.28
C THR A 91 -16.99 21.25 -11.95
N THR A 92 -17.28 21.47 -10.67
CA THR A 92 -18.41 22.29 -10.21
C THR A 92 -17.92 23.63 -9.66
N GLY A 93 -18.72 24.68 -9.86
CA GLY A 93 -18.51 25.96 -9.22
C GLY A 93 -18.96 25.95 -7.77
N SER A 94 -18.41 26.84 -6.94
CA SER A 94 -18.81 26.90 -5.53
C SER A 94 -20.31 27.18 -5.40
N PRO A 95 -21.06 26.33 -4.68
CA PRO A 95 -22.51 26.52 -4.50
C PRO A 95 -22.81 27.69 -3.56
N VAL A 96 -21.83 28.15 -2.77
CA VAL A 96 -22.00 29.23 -1.79
C VAL A 96 -20.88 30.25 -1.90
N SER A 97 -21.26 31.53 -2.01
CA SER A 97 -20.32 32.63 -2.22
C SER A 97 -19.29 32.81 -1.10
N TYR A 98 -19.58 32.34 0.11
CA TYR A 98 -18.68 32.45 1.25
C TYR A 98 -17.64 31.33 1.34
N PHE A 99 -17.73 30.24 0.56
CA PHE A 99 -16.76 29.14 0.59
C PHE A 99 -16.19 28.92 -0.81
N ASP A 100 -15.20 29.71 -1.20
CA ASP A 100 -14.66 29.70 -2.55
C ASP A 100 -13.48 28.72 -2.71
N TYR A 101 -13.81 27.46 -2.99
CA TYR A 101 -12.82 26.45 -3.38
C TYR A 101 -12.39 26.56 -4.85
N THR A 102 -12.98 27.48 -5.63
CA THR A 102 -12.60 27.72 -7.03
C THR A 102 -11.46 28.72 -7.16
N SER A 103 -11.09 29.38 -6.04
CA SER A 103 -9.89 30.21 -5.97
C SER A 103 -8.62 29.42 -6.39
N PRO A 104 -7.60 30.07 -6.98
CA PRO A 104 -6.52 29.37 -7.66
C PRO A 104 -5.75 28.35 -6.80
N ALA A 105 -5.52 28.67 -5.51
CA ALA A 105 -4.74 27.81 -4.62
C ALA A 105 -5.49 26.52 -4.21
N PRO A 106 -6.71 26.57 -3.64
CA PRO A 106 -7.52 25.38 -3.42
C PRO A 106 -7.76 24.57 -4.70
N HIS A 107 -8.07 25.24 -5.81
CA HIS A 107 -8.37 24.56 -7.07
C HIS A 107 -7.15 23.79 -7.62
N CYS A 108 -5.95 24.38 -7.54
CA CYS A 108 -4.70 23.69 -7.89
C CYS A 108 -4.47 22.43 -7.04
N LEU A 109 -4.67 22.52 -5.73
CA LEU A 109 -4.53 21.37 -4.82
C LEU A 109 -5.57 20.28 -5.07
N LEU A 110 -6.82 20.65 -5.38
CA LEU A 110 -7.87 19.70 -5.78
C LEU A 110 -7.50 18.97 -7.08
N PHE A 111 -6.93 19.69 -8.05
CA PHE A 111 -6.46 19.09 -9.31
C PHE A 111 -5.27 18.15 -9.09
N ILE A 112 -4.31 18.53 -8.25
CA ILE A 112 -3.19 17.63 -7.86
C ILE A 112 -3.75 16.40 -7.14
N SER A 113 -4.70 16.58 -6.22
CA SER A 113 -5.37 15.48 -5.52
C SER A 113 -6.04 14.51 -6.51
N LEU A 114 -6.76 15.04 -7.50
CA LEU A 114 -7.41 14.26 -8.57
C LEU A 114 -6.38 13.41 -9.34
N ILE A 115 -5.29 14.03 -9.82
CA ILE A 115 -4.24 13.32 -10.57
C ILE A 115 -3.59 12.24 -9.73
N LEU A 116 -3.23 12.53 -8.48
CA LEU A 116 -2.63 11.56 -7.58
C LEU A 116 -3.57 10.40 -7.28
N ALA A 117 -4.88 10.65 -7.12
CA ALA A 117 -5.88 9.60 -6.95
C ALA A 117 -6.01 8.70 -8.19
N MET A 118 -5.96 9.27 -9.40
CA MET A 118 -5.92 8.49 -10.65
C MET A 118 -4.67 7.61 -10.72
N ILE A 119 -3.50 8.16 -10.45
CA ILE A 119 -2.24 7.40 -10.45
C ILE A 119 -2.30 6.27 -9.39
N ALA A 120 -2.83 6.56 -8.20
CA ALA A 120 -3.01 5.57 -7.15
C ALA A 120 -3.94 4.43 -7.60
N LEU A 121 -5.07 4.72 -8.25
CA LEU A 121 -5.99 3.72 -8.80
C LEU A 121 -5.32 2.83 -9.86
N LEU A 122 -4.61 3.44 -10.81
CA LEU A 122 -3.94 2.70 -11.89
C LEU A 122 -2.83 1.79 -11.34
N THR A 123 -1.99 2.33 -10.45
CA THR A 123 -0.86 1.59 -9.87
C THR A 123 -1.33 0.49 -8.90
N SER A 124 -2.36 0.73 -8.09
CA SER A 124 -2.94 -0.29 -7.21
C SER A 124 -3.67 -1.38 -8.01
N GLY A 125 -4.43 -1.03 -9.06
CA GLY A 125 -5.07 -1.99 -9.96
C GLY A 125 -4.05 -2.87 -10.68
N SER A 126 -2.99 -2.27 -11.23
CA SER A 126 -1.88 -3.02 -11.84
C SER A 126 -1.20 -3.97 -10.85
N SER A 127 -0.95 -3.50 -9.63
CA SER A 127 -0.35 -4.32 -8.58
C SER A 127 -1.26 -5.46 -8.15
N MET A 128 -2.57 -5.22 -8.03
CA MET A 128 -3.57 -6.24 -7.71
C MET A 128 -3.61 -7.34 -8.77
N ILE A 129 -3.62 -6.98 -10.06
CA ILE A 129 -3.59 -7.95 -11.17
C ILE A 129 -2.31 -8.79 -11.10
N ARG A 130 -1.16 -8.14 -10.90
CA ARG A 130 0.12 -8.85 -10.71
C ARG A 130 -0.02 -9.86 -9.56
N TRP A 131 -0.54 -9.43 -8.41
CA TRP A 131 -0.69 -10.27 -7.23
C TRP A 131 -1.63 -11.46 -7.40
N LEU A 132 -2.71 -11.30 -8.15
CA LEU A 132 -3.66 -12.37 -8.43
C LEU A 132 -3.07 -13.43 -9.37
N HIS A 133 -2.21 -13.04 -10.30
CA HIS A 133 -1.64 -13.94 -11.31
C HIS A 133 -0.23 -14.44 -10.99
N THR A 134 0.38 -13.96 -9.90
CA THR A 134 1.72 -14.38 -9.55
C THR A 134 1.68 -15.64 -8.67
N ASP A 135 2.28 -16.71 -9.17
CA ASP A 135 2.45 -17.95 -8.42
C ASP A 135 3.57 -17.85 -7.39
N ARG A 136 3.43 -18.61 -6.31
CA ARG A 136 4.42 -18.72 -5.22
C ARG A 136 5.82 -19.04 -5.75
N HIS A 137 5.90 -20.01 -6.67
CA HIS A 137 7.16 -20.44 -7.29
C HIS A 137 7.86 -19.29 -8.03
N TRP A 138 7.09 -18.50 -8.78
CA TRP A 138 7.62 -17.34 -9.49
C TRP A 138 8.19 -16.31 -8.51
N ILE A 139 7.50 -16.01 -7.41
CA ILE A 139 7.99 -15.05 -6.40
C ILE A 139 9.29 -15.55 -5.78
N GLN A 140 9.37 -16.83 -5.45
CA GLN A 140 10.60 -17.44 -4.93
C GLN A 140 11.75 -17.30 -5.92
N GLU A 141 11.54 -17.62 -7.20
CA GLU A 141 12.56 -17.45 -8.24
C GLU A 141 13.02 -15.99 -8.38
N GLN A 142 12.09 -15.03 -8.43
CA GLN A 142 12.43 -13.62 -8.57
C GLN A 142 13.19 -13.07 -7.37
N LEU A 143 12.82 -13.48 -6.16
CA LEU A 143 13.54 -13.10 -4.94
C LEU A 143 14.98 -13.64 -4.92
N LYS A 144 15.23 -14.81 -5.52
CA LYS A 144 16.58 -15.36 -5.69
C LYS A 144 17.43 -14.57 -6.69
N LEU A 145 16.81 -13.96 -7.70
CA LEU A 145 17.51 -13.17 -8.74
C LEU A 145 18.09 -11.84 -8.22
N GLY A 146 17.71 -11.39 -7.02
CA GLY A 146 18.43 -10.34 -6.29
C GLY A 146 17.57 -9.20 -5.73
N GLY A 147 18.24 -8.25 -5.09
CA GLY A 147 17.61 -7.17 -4.31
C GLY A 147 16.73 -6.20 -5.13
N TYR A 148 16.96 -6.05 -6.44
CA TYR A 148 16.13 -5.19 -7.30
C TYR A 148 14.67 -5.69 -7.38
N PHE A 149 14.47 -7.00 -7.49
CA PHE A 149 13.13 -7.59 -7.55
C PHE A 149 12.39 -7.43 -6.22
N VAL A 150 13.08 -7.60 -5.11
CA VAL A 150 12.56 -7.35 -3.75
C VAL A 150 12.10 -5.90 -3.60
N LEU A 151 12.93 -4.95 -4.05
CA LEU A 151 12.60 -3.54 -3.97
C LEU A 151 11.40 -3.20 -4.85
N SER A 152 11.38 -3.68 -6.10
CA SER A 152 10.26 -3.51 -7.04
C SER A 152 8.95 -4.09 -6.47
N TYR A 153 9.05 -5.27 -5.86
CA TYR A 153 7.95 -5.92 -5.16
C TYR A 153 7.41 -5.04 -4.02
N LEU A 154 8.27 -4.54 -3.12
CA LEU A 154 7.85 -3.71 -1.99
C LEU A 154 7.28 -2.37 -2.46
N LEU A 155 7.92 -1.75 -3.45
CA LEU A 155 7.46 -0.51 -4.05
C LEU A 155 6.09 -0.67 -4.72
N SER A 156 5.78 -1.83 -5.33
CA SER A 156 4.46 -2.06 -5.93
C SER A 156 3.31 -1.96 -4.93
N VAL A 157 3.56 -2.28 -3.66
CA VAL A 157 2.58 -2.19 -2.58
C VAL A 157 2.58 -0.80 -1.94
N VAL A 158 3.76 -0.25 -1.64
CA VAL A 158 3.88 1.02 -0.89
C VAL A 158 3.55 2.24 -1.74
N THR A 159 3.93 2.24 -3.02
CA THR A 159 3.73 3.37 -3.94
C THR A 159 2.27 3.82 -4.06
N PRO A 160 1.29 2.93 -4.34
CA PRO A 160 -0.11 3.35 -4.42
C PRO A 160 -0.63 3.90 -3.08
N MET A 161 -0.25 3.31 -1.95
CA MET A 161 -0.64 3.82 -0.62
C MET A 161 -0.11 5.24 -0.39
N PHE A 162 1.14 5.51 -0.78
CA PHE A 162 1.74 6.83 -0.70
C PHE A 162 0.99 7.85 -1.57
N PHE A 163 0.62 7.49 -2.80
CA PHE A 163 -0.15 8.38 -3.67
C PHE A 163 -1.56 8.67 -3.11
N VAL A 164 -2.24 7.68 -2.53
CA VAL A 164 -3.52 7.91 -1.83
C VAL A 164 -3.35 8.87 -0.67
N ALA A 165 -2.35 8.66 0.18
CA ALA A 165 -2.08 9.54 1.31
C ALA A 165 -1.83 10.97 0.83
N CYS A 166 -0.90 11.18 -0.11
CA CYS A 166 -0.60 12.49 -0.68
C CYS A 166 -1.82 13.15 -1.32
N SER A 167 -2.64 12.39 -2.06
CA SER A 167 -3.88 12.87 -2.64
C SER A 167 -4.87 13.36 -1.57
N LEU A 168 -5.03 12.60 -0.48
CA LEU A 168 -5.87 12.97 0.66
C LEU A 168 -5.34 14.23 1.36
N HIS A 169 -4.01 14.33 1.56
CA HIS A 169 -3.38 15.52 2.12
C HIS A 169 -3.68 16.76 1.27
N CYS A 170 -3.46 16.69 -0.05
CA CYS A 170 -3.77 17.79 -0.97
C CYS A 170 -5.26 18.19 -0.90
N PHE A 171 -6.17 17.21 -0.88
CA PHE A 171 -7.60 17.45 -0.75
C PHE A 171 -7.94 18.18 0.56
N VAL A 172 -7.47 17.68 1.69
CA VAL A 172 -7.70 18.30 3.01
C VAL A 172 -7.15 19.72 3.03
N PHE A 173 -5.92 19.95 2.54
CA PHE A 173 -5.34 21.30 2.50
C PHE A 173 -6.11 22.25 1.60
N ALA A 174 -6.62 21.80 0.45
CA ALA A 174 -7.47 22.63 -0.41
C ALA A 174 -8.70 23.13 0.35
N MET A 175 -9.39 22.20 1.05
CA MET A 175 -10.59 22.52 1.82
C MET A 175 -10.29 23.38 3.05
N LEU A 176 -9.14 23.19 3.71
CA LEU A 176 -8.68 24.04 4.80
C LEU A 176 -8.42 25.48 4.31
N ILE A 177 -7.73 25.65 3.18
CA ILE A 177 -7.44 26.97 2.60
C ILE A 177 -8.75 27.67 2.21
N ALA A 178 -9.67 26.98 1.54
CA ALA A 178 -10.97 27.51 1.18
C ALA A 178 -11.79 27.91 2.43
N GLY A 179 -11.76 27.08 3.47
CA GLY A 179 -12.46 27.32 4.73
C GLY A 179 -11.92 28.51 5.54
N PHE A 180 -10.59 28.63 5.67
CA PHE A 180 -9.98 29.78 6.35
C PHE A 180 -10.13 31.08 5.56
N SER A 181 -10.16 30.99 4.23
CA SER A 181 -10.40 32.14 3.34
C SER A 181 -11.88 32.55 3.29
N SER A 182 -12.79 31.76 3.88
CA SER A 182 -14.21 32.05 3.93
C SER A 182 -14.50 33.39 4.61
N GLN A 183 -15.52 34.12 4.15
CA GLN A 183 -16.02 35.32 4.85
C GLN A 183 -16.90 34.97 6.06
N ASN A 184 -17.36 33.72 6.17
CA ASN A 184 -18.26 33.27 7.22
C ASN A 184 -17.48 32.76 8.45
N MET A 185 -17.73 33.36 9.61
CA MET A 185 -17.08 32.98 10.87
C MET A 185 -17.34 31.52 11.25
N ILE A 186 -18.55 31.00 10.99
CA ILE A 186 -18.91 29.61 11.28
C ILE A 186 -18.02 28.67 10.48
N CYS A 187 -17.83 28.93 9.18
CA CYS A 187 -16.94 28.13 8.33
C CYS A 187 -15.51 28.12 8.88
N ARG A 188 -14.96 29.27 9.25
CA ARG A 188 -13.60 29.36 9.83
C ARG A 188 -13.45 28.55 11.11
N VAL A 189 -14.43 28.64 12.01
CA VAL A 189 -14.41 27.88 13.28
C VAL A 189 -14.48 26.38 13.01
N VAL A 190 -15.37 25.93 12.13
CA VAL A 190 -15.47 24.51 11.73
C VAL A 190 -14.17 24.02 11.10
N THR A 191 -13.57 24.83 10.21
CA THR A 191 -12.28 24.52 9.59
C THR A 191 -11.15 24.42 10.61
N ALA A 192 -11.12 25.30 11.62
CA ALA A 192 -10.13 25.24 12.70
C ALA A 192 -10.28 23.97 13.55
N VAL A 193 -11.51 23.61 13.93
CA VAL A 193 -11.79 22.36 14.66
C VAL A 193 -11.37 21.15 13.84
N TRP A 194 -11.65 21.16 12.53
CA TRP A 194 -11.24 20.10 11.62
C TRP A 194 -9.71 19.99 11.50
N MET A 195 -8.99 21.11 11.39
CA MET A 195 -7.52 21.14 11.38
C MET A 195 -6.94 20.55 12.67
N ILE A 196 -7.50 20.89 13.84
CA ILE A 196 -7.06 20.34 15.12
C ILE A 196 -7.26 18.82 15.14
N THR A 197 -8.46 18.36 14.75
CA THR A 197 -8.79 16.93 14.68
C THR A 197 -7.82 16.19 13.75
N TYR A 198 -7.53 16.80 12.61
CA TYR A 198 -6.60 16.26 11.63
C TYR A 198 -5.18 16.12 12.16
N VAL A 199 -4.64 17.17 12.80
CA VAL A 199 -3.31 17.16 13.42
C VAL A 199 -3.22 16.13 14.54
N VAL A 200 -4.26 16.01 15.37
CA VAL A 200 -4.33 15.00 16.45
C VAL A 200 -4.34 13.58 15.88
N ASN A 201 -5.12 13.33 14.81
CA ASN A 201 -5.17 12.03 14.16
C ASN A 201 -3.80 11.64 13.55
N ILE A 202 -3.17 12.55 12.80
CA ILE A 202 -1.83 12.30 12.25
C ILE A 202 -0.81 12.10 13.36
N GLY A 203 -0.86 12.91 14.42
CA GLY A 203 -0.01 12.75 15.60
C GLY A 203 -0.17 11.38 16.25
N THR A 204 -1.40 10.90 16.38
CA THR A 204 -1.70 9.58 16.97
C THR A 204 -1.15 8.45 16.12
N ILE A 205 -1.34 8.50 14.79
CA ILE A 205 -0.79 7.51 13.85
C ILE A 205 0.74 7.50 13.89
N LEU A 206 1.37 8.68 13.91
CA LEU A 206 2.83 8.80 14.01
C LEU A 206 3.38 8.28 15.34
N MET A 207 2.66 8.51 16.45
CA MET A 207 3.05 7.98 17.75
C MET A 207 2.89 6.46 17.81
N GLU A 208 1.81 5.90 17.28
CA GLU A 208 1.58 4.45 17.24
C GLU A 208 2.62 3.74 16.35
N THR A 209 2.94 4.32 15.19
CA THR A 209 3.97 3.76 14.30
C THR A 209 5.35 3.81 14.94
N ARG A 210 5.71 4.91 15.62
CA ARG A 210 6.95 4.99 16.41
C ARG A 210 6.99 3.99 17.54
N TRP A 211 5.89 3.81 18.26
CA TRP A 211 5.77 2.85 19.35
C TRP A 211 5.98 1.41 18.85
N LYS A 212 5.27 1.01 17.79
CA LYS A 212 5.44 -0.31 17.16
C LYS A 212 6.86 -0.53 16.64
N TYR A 213 7.46 0.50 16.05
CA TYR A 213 8.84 0.45 15.59
C TYR A 213 9.83 0.28 16.74
N ALA A 214 9.62 0.95 17.88
CA ALA A 214 10.47 0.82 19.06
C ALA A 214 10.38 -0.57 19.72
N GLN A 215 9.20 -1.20 19.73
CA GLN A 215 9.00 -2.56 20.25
C GLN A 215 9.60 -3.66 19.36
N SER A 216 9.92 -3.33 18.10
CA SER A 216 10.45 -4.28 17.12
C SER A 216 11.99 -4.28 17.05
N ARG A 217 12.66 -3.50 17.90
CA ARG A 217 14.12 -3.51 18.09
C ARG A 217 14.48 -4.32 19.33
#